data_AF-A0A388Q1C8-F1
#
_entry.id   AF-A0A388Q1C8-F1
#
_cell.length_a   1.000
_cell.length_b   1.000
_cell.length_c   1.000
_cell.angle_alpha   90.00
_cell.angle_beta   90.00
_cell.angle_gamma   90.00
#
_symmetry.space_group_name_H-M   'P 1'
#
loop_
_entity.id
_entity.type
_entity.pdbx_description
1 polymer ?
#
loop_
_entity_poly.entity_id
_entity_poly.type
_entity_poly.pdbx_seq_one_letter_code
_entity_poly.pdbx_strand_id
1 'polypeptide(L)'
;MKFLSEIIKGSWLIKIYQKEEEELKRISMVIDERFKAIRKVEQTRLRAGPIMEVISAIAIAVVVFFAGYRSMQGAITLGEFVSFLAALMLAYQPVRALAGINIGIQEGISAAKRIYELIDQKNEIYHDENAPSLKLINASIEFKNISFTYPDGTQALKNLSAKIEGGTKVGLVGVSGSGKTTFLNLIPGFFT
;
A
#
# COMPACT_ATOMS: atom_id res chain seq x y z
N MET A 1 -4.00 -9.31 -7.30
CA MET A 1 -4.67 -8.53 -8.37
C MET A 1 -3.72 -8.11 -9.48
N LYS A 2 -2.56 -7.47 -9.21
CA LYS A 2 -1.62 -7.02 -10.26
C LYS A 2 -1.21 -8.14 -11.23
N PHE A 3 -0.81 -9.29 -10.71
CA PHE A 3 -0.43 -10.47 -11.50
C PHE A 3 -1.54 -10.97 -12.44
N LEU A 4 -2.79 -11.04 -11.96
CA LEU A 4 -3.92 -11.47 -12.78
C LEU A 4 -4.23 -10.45 -13.89
N SER A 5 -4.12 -9.15 -13.59
CA SER A 5 -4.30 -8.08 -14.59
C SER A 5 -3.22 -8.14 -15.67
N GLU A 6 -1.99 -8.45 -15.31
CA GLU A 6 -0.86 -8.57 -16.24
C GLU A 6 -1.06 -9.75 -17.20
N ILE A 7 -1.52 -10.89 -16.69
CA ILE A 7 -1.84 -12.08 -17.49
C ILE A 7 -3.00 -11.83 -18.44
N ILE A 8 -4.06 -11.15 -17.99
CA ILE A 8 -5.20 -10.81 -18.87
C ILE A 8 -4.74 -9.90 -20.01
N LYS A 9 -3.94 -8.87 -19.70
CA LYS A 9 -3.36 -7.96 -20.71
C LYS A 9 -2.40 -8.69 -21.65
N GLY A 10 -1.65 -9.69 -21.16
CA GLY A 10 -0.70 -10.49 -21.92
C GLY A 10 -1.27 -11.79 -22.52
N SER A 11 -2.59 -12.02 -22.44
CA SER A 11 -3.22 -13.29 -22.80
C SER A 11 -2.96 -13.73 -24.25
N TRP A 12 -2.94 -12.77 -25.18
CA TRP A 12 -2.59 -13.04 -26.58
C TRP A 12 -1.13 -13.48 -26.74
N LEU A 13 -0.20 -12.92 -25.96
CA LEU A 13 1.21 -13.32 -25.98
C LEU A 13 1.35 -14.77 -25.51
N ILE A 14 0.68 -15.13 -24.42
CA ILE A 14 0.68 -16.49 -23.87
C ILE A 14 0.18 -17.49 -24.93
N LYS A 15 -0.86 -17.11 -25.71
CA LYS A 15 -1.42 -17.91 -26.80
C LYS A 15 -0.46 -18.09 -27.97
N ILE A 16 0.25 -17.04 -28.39
CA ILE A 16 1.24 -17.14 -29.48
C ILE A 16 2.36 -18.09 -29.13
N TYR A 17 2.87 -17.98 -27.90
CA TYR A 17 3.98 -18.80 -27.44
C TYR A 17 3.52 -20.20 -26.97
N GLN A 18 2.22 -20.49 -26.97
CA GLN A 18 1.62 -21.75 -26.50
C GLN A 18 2.08 -22.12 -25.08
N LYS A 19 2.10 -21.11 -24.19
CA LYS A 19 2.63 -21.20 -22.82
C LYS A 19 1.55 -21.32 -21.75
N GLU A 20 0.33 -21.69 -22.12
CA GLU A 20 -0.82 -21.71 -21.21
C GLU A 20 -0.61 -22.62 -20.00
N GLU A 21 -0.08 -23.84 -20.19
CA GLU A 21 0.15 -24.76 -19.07
C GLU A 21 1.21 -24.24 -18.10
N GLU A 22 2.26 -23.59 -18.62
CA GLU A 22 3.33 -23.03 -17.81
C GLU A 22 2.84 -21.85 -16.96
N GLU A 23 2.07 -20.94 -17.56
CA GLU A 23 1.48 -19.83 -16.82
C GLU A 23 0.37 -20.28 -15.86
N LEU A 24 -0.42 -21.30 -16.19
CA LEU A 24 -1.39 -21.89 -15.24
C LEU A 24 -0.69 -22.47 -14.01
N LYS A 25 0.45 -23.17 -14.18
CA LYS A 25 1.27 -23.65 -13.05
C LYS A 25 1.85 -22.50 -12.24
N ARG A 26 2.28 -21.42 -12.88
CA ARG A 26 2.78 -20.22 -12.19
C ARG A 26 1.68 -19.55 -11.36
N ILE A 27 0.47 -19.45 -11.91
CA ILE A 27 -0.70 -18.93 -11.20
C ILE A 27 -1.02 -19.77 -9.98
N SER A 28 -1.07 -21.10 -10.11
CA SER A 28 -1.40 -21.97 -8.98
C SER A 28 -0.38 -21.83 -7.84
N MET A 29 0.91 -21.76 -8.16
CA MET A 29 1.96 -21.50 -7.16
C MET A 29 1.76 -20.17 -6.41
N VAL A 30 1.50 -19.08 -7.14
CA VAL A 30 1.26 -17.75 -6.54
C VAL A 30 0.01 -17.75 -5.66
N ILE A 31 -1.06 -18.42 -6.10
CA ILE A 31 -2.30 -18.54 -5.33
C ILE A 31 -2.06 -19.36 -4.06
N ASP A 32 -1.34 -20.49 -4.15
CA ASP A 32 -1.05 -21.35 -3.01
C ASP A 32 -0.20 -20.64 -1.95
N GLU A 33 0.82 -19.88 -2.35
CA GLU A 33 1.61 -19.07 -1.43
C GLU A 33 0.75 -18.02 -0.73
N ARG A 34 -0.12 -17.34 -1.47
CA ARG A 34 -1.05 -16.36 -0.90
C ARG A 34 -2.05 -17.01 0.04
N PHE A 35 -2.57 -18.17 -0.32
CA PHE A 35 -3.51 -18.92 0.50
C PHE A 35 -2.85 -19.39 1.80
N LYS A 36 -1.60 -19.88 1.75
CA LYS A 36 -0.81 -20.22 2.94
C LYS A 36 -0.60 -19.01 3.85
N ALA A 37 -0.27 -17.85 3.28
CA ALA A 37 -0.09 -16.63 4.05
C ALA A 37 -1.39 -16.17 4.74
N ILE A 38 -2.49 -16.11 4.00
CA ILE A 38 -3.81 -15.75 4.54
C ILE A 38 -4.22 -16.74 5.63
N ARG A 39 -4.08 -18.04 5.38
CA ARG A 39 -4.41 -19.08 6.35
C ARG A 39 -3.57 -18.96 7.63
N LYS A 40 -2.29 -18.58 7.55
CA LYS A 40 -1.44 -18.35 8.72
C LYS A 40 -1.92 -17.15 9.55
N VAL A 41 -2.34 -16.07 8.90
CA VAL A 41 -2.94 -14.90 9.56
C VAL A 41 -4.26 -15.27 10.23
N GLU A 42 -5.15 -15.98 9.51
CA GLU A 42 -6.45 -16.41 10.05
C GLU A 42 -6.30 -17.41 11.20
N GLN A 43 -5.38 -18.37 11.13
CA GLN A 43 -5.09 -19.26 12.26
C GLN A 43 -4.61 -18.51 13.50
N THR A 44 -3.88 -17.41 13.31
CA THR A 44 -3.43 -16.57 14.43
C THR A 44 -4.60 -15.79 15.03
N ARG A 45 -5.50 -15.26 14.19
CA ARG A 45 -6.74 -14.59 14.62
C ARG A 45 -7.70 -15.55 15.34
N LEU A 46 -7.90 -16.76 14.81
CA LEU A 46 -8.79 -17.77 15.37
C LEU A 46 -8.32 -18.31 16.73
N ARG A 47 -7.02 -18.24 17.04
CA ARG A 47 -6.50 -18.63 18.36
C ARG A 47 -6.73 -17.58 19.45
N ALA A 48 -6.84 -16.31 19.09
CA ALA A 48 -7.04 -15.23 20.06
C ALA A 48 -8.42 -15.31 20.74
N GLY A 49 -9.46 -15.76 20.01
CA GLY A 49 -10.82 -15.92 20.54
C GLY A 49 -10.92 -16.92 21.71
N PRO A 50 -10.52 -18.20 21.53
CA PRO A 50 -10.57 -19.22 22.57
C PRO A 50 -9.72 -18.89 23.80
N ILE A 51 -8.56 -18.25 23.62
CA ILE A 51 -7.71 -17.83 24.75
C ILE A 51 -8.45 -16.79 25.60
N MET A 52 -9.10 -15.80 24.96
CA MET A 52 -9.89 -14.81 25.67
C MET A 52 -11.09 -15.44 26.37
N GLU A 53 -11.75 -16.43 25.77
CA GLU A 53 -12.86 -17.16 26.41
C GLU A 53 -12.42 -17.92 27.67
N VAL A 54 -11.28 -18.61 27.62
CA VAL A 54 -10.74 -19.32 28.80
C VAL A 54 -10.38 -18.36 29.92
N ILE A 55 -9.66 -17.26 29.62
CA ILE A 55 -9.31 -16.24 30.62
C ILE A 55 -10.57 -15.66 31.26
N SER A 56 -11.61 -15.44 30.46
CA SER A 56 -12.88 -14.86 30.93
C SER A 56 -13.68 -15.83 31.77
N ALA A 57 -13.73 -17.11 31.37
CA ALA A 57 -14.35 -18.17 32.16
C ALA A 57 -13.67 -18.32 33.53
N ILE A 58 -12.33 -18.26 33.57
CA ILE A 58 -11.56 -18.29 34.83
C ILE A 58 -11.89 -17.05 35.68
N ALA A 59 -11.90 -15.85 35.09
CA ALA A 59 -12.21 -14.62 35.81
C ALA A 59 -13.62 -14.65 36.42
N ILE A 60 -14.62 -15.09 35.65
CA ILE A 60 -16.00 -15.26 36.14
C ILE A 60 -16.05 -16.30 37.27
N ALA A 61 -15.37 -17.44 37.12
CA ALA A 61 -15.33 -18.49 38.13
C ALA A 61 -14.73 -18.00 39.47
N VAL A 62 -13.62 -17.26 39.42
CA VAL A 62 -12.96 -16.68 40.61
C VAL A 62 -13.90 -15.70 41.31
N VAL A 63 -14.56 -14.84 40.55
CA VAL A 63 -15.52 -13.87 41.07
C VAL A 63 -16.71 -14.55 41.74
N VAL A 64 -17.34 -15.50 41.03
CA VAL A 64 -18.51 -16.22 41.53
C VAL A 64 -18.16 -16.96 42.81
N PHE A 65 -16.98 -17.60 42.85
CA PHE A 65 -16.48 -18.29 44.03
C PHE A 65 -16.28 -17.33 45.22
N PHE A 66 -15.59 -16.20 45.00
CA PHE A 66 -15.32 -15.23 46.07
C PHE A 66 -16.60 -14.59 46.61
N ALA A 67 -17.52 -14.21 45.72
CA ALA A 67 -18.77 -13.59 46.10
C ALA A 67 -19.74 -14.59 46.77
N GLY A 68 -19.76 -15.85 46.32
CA GLY A 68 -20.48 -16.93 46.99
C GLY A 68 -19.93 -17.21 48.39
N TYR A 69 -18.60 -17.28 48.55
CA TYR A 69 -17.95 -17.46 49.84
C TYR A 69 -18.28 -16.34 50.83
N ARG A 70 -18.25 -15.08 50.37
CA ARG A 70 -18.60 -13.91 51.20
C ARG A 70 -20.09 -13.84 51.53
N SER A 71 -20.96 -14.28 50.63
CA SER A 71 -22.41 -14.42 50.89
C SER A 71 -22.69 -15.43 52.00
N MET A 72 -21.99 -16.56 52.01
CA MET A 72 -22.11 -17.56 53.10
C MET A 72 -21.66 -17.02 54.47
N GLN A 73 -20.77 -16.02 54.50
CA GLN A 73 -20.34 -15.34 55.74
C GLN A 73 -21.32 -14.24 56.18
N GLY A 74 -22.42 -14.01 55.45
CA GLY A 74 -23.39 -12.96 55.73
C GLY A 74 -22.90 -11.54 55.39
N ALA A 75 -21.77 -11.41 54.68
CA ALA A 75 -21.17 -10.12 54.37
C ALA A 75 -21.78 -9.43 53.14
N ILE A 76 -22.58 -10.15 52.35
CA ILE A 76 -23.20 -9.66 51.11
C ILE A 76 -24.62 -10.21 51.01
N THR A 77 -25.58 -9.39 50.58
CA THR A 77 -26.95 -9.80 50.29
C THR A 77 -27.06 -10.48 48.92
N LEU A 78 -28.12 -11.28 48.71
CA LEU A 78 -28.39 -11.91 47.42
C LEU A 78 -28.59 -10.89 46.28
N GLY A 79 -29.18 -9.73 46.59
CA GLY A 79 -29.37 -8.65 45.61
C GLY A 79 -28.06 -8.05 45.13
N GLU A 80 -27.17 -7.72 46.06
CA GLU A 80 -25.81 -7.22 45.76
C GLU A 80 -25.00 -8.22 44.93
N PHE A 81 -25.13 -9.52 45.21
CA PHE A 81 -24.51 -10.58 44.41
C PHE A 81 -25.00 -10.58 42.95
N VAL A 82 -26.32 -10.52 42.74
CA VAL A 82 -26.91 -10.49 41.39
C VAL A 82 -26.55 -9.21 40.64
N SER A 83 -26.57 -8.05 41.31
CA SER A 83 -26.15 -6.77 40.73
C SER A 83 -24.68 -6.77 40.31
N PHE A 84 -23.81 -7.37 41.13
CA PHE A 84 -22.39 -7.52 40.79
C PHE A 84 -22.20 -8.39 39.54
N LEU A 85 -22.89 -9.54 39.45
CA LEU A 85 -22.82 -10.41 38.27
C LEU A 85 -23.30 -9.70 37.01
N ALA A 86 -24.39 -8.94 37.09
CA ALA A 86 -24.89 -8.15 35.97
C ALA A 86 -23.87 -7.08 35.53
N ALA A 87 -23.26 -6.35 36.47
CA ALA A 87 -22.23 -5.36 36.17
C ALA A 87 -20.99 -6.00 35.51
N LEU A 88 -20.60 -7.20 35.95
CA LEU A 88 -19.47 -7.92 35.37
C LEU A 88 -19.76 -8.40 33.94
N MET A 89 -20.99 -8.86 33.66
CA MET A 89 -21.41 -9.20 32.30
C MET A 89 -21.37 -7.98 31.36
N LEU A 90 -21.78 -6.80 31.85
CA LEU A 90 -21.70 -5.55 31.09
C LEU A 90 -20.26 -5.10 30.84
N ALA A 91 -19.38 -5.25 31.84
CA ALA A 91 -17.96 -4.90 31.73
C ALA A 91 -17.17 -5.85 30.81
N TYR A 92 -17.65 -7.09 30.61
CA TYR A 92 -16.96 -8.08 29.79
C TYR A 92 -16.84 -7.68 28.30
N GLN A 93 -17.92 -7.14 27.72
CA GLN A 93 -17.93 -6.73 26.30
C GLN A 93 -16.85 -5.70 25.95
N PRO A 94 -16.71 -4.56 26.65
CA PRO A 94 -15.69 -3.57 26.32
C PRO A 94 -14.26 -4.09 26.55
N VAL A 95 -14.04 -4.93 27.58
CA VAL A 95 -12.72 -5.57 27.81
C VAL A 95 -12.33 -6.47 26.64
N ARG A 96 -13.28 -7.28 26.13
CA ARG A 96 -13.05 -8.13 24.95
C ARG A 96 -12.75 -7.30 23.70
N ALA A 97 -13.46 -6.18 23.51
CA ALA A 97 -13.23 -5.28 22.38
C ALA A 97 -11.81 -4.67 22.39
N LEU A 98 -11.32 -4.26 23.57
CA LEU A 98 -9.96 -3.74 23.73
C LEU A 98 -8.88 -4.79 23.42
N ALA A 99 -9.12 -6.07 23.74
CA ALA A 99 -8.16 -7.13 23.42
C ALA A 99 -8.01 -7.37 21.90
N GLY A 100 -9.08 -7.14 21.12
CA GLY A 100 -9.08 -7.34 19.67
C GLY A 100 -8.59 -6.14 18.85
N ILE A 101 -8.54 -4.94 19.44
CA ILE A 101 -8.28 -3.70 18.69
C ILE A 101 -6.84 -3.58 18.16
N ASN A 102 -5.88 -4.29 18.77
CA ASN A 102 -4.46 -4.19 18.42
C ASN A 102 -4.20 -4.51 16.93
N ILE A 103 -4.90 -5.51 16.38
CA ILE A 103 -4.77 -5.87 14.96
C ILE A 103 -5.25 -4.72 14.06
N GLY A 104 -6.41 -4.14 14.36
CA GLY A 104 -6.97 -3.03 13.59
C GLY A 104 -6.09 -1.79 13.65
N ILE A 105 -5.51 -1.49 14.82
CA ILE A 105 -4.56 -0.38 14.99
C ILE A 105 -3.30 -0.61 14.14
N GLN A 106 -2.71 -1.80 14.18
CA GLN A 106 -1.52 -2.12 13.39
C GLN A 106 -1.77 -2.06 11.88
N GLU A 107 -2.92 -2.56 11.43
CA GLU A 107 -3.36 -2.44 10.03
C GLU A 107 -3.52 -0.98 9.62
N GLY A 108 -4.15 -0.16 10.49
CA GLY A 108 -4.31 1.27 10.30
C GLY A 108 -2.98 2.02 10.20
N ILE A 109 -2.03 1.73 11.10
CA ILE A 109 -0.69 2.33 11.08
C ILE A 109 0.06 1.96 9.78
N SER A 110 -0.04 0.71 9.33
CA SER A 110 0.60 0.26 8.08
C SER A 110 -0.02 0.90 6.82
N ALA A 111 -1.33 1.14 6.82
CA ALA A 111 -2.00 1.87 5.76
C ALA A 111 -1.61 3.36 5.76
N ALA A 112 -1.61 3.99 6.94
CA ALA A 112 -1.22 5.39 7.11
C ALA A 112 0.22 5.63 6.64
N LYS A 113 1.17 4.76 7.02
CA LYS A 113 2.56 4.86 6.58
C LYS A 113 2.69 4.94 5.05
N ARG A 114 1.98 4.07 4.32
CA ARG A 114 1.98 4.06 2.85
C ARG A 114 1.38 5.33 2.24
N ILE A 115 0.37 5.90 2.89
CA ILE A 115 -0.22 7.17 2.45
C ILE A 115 0.77 8.32 2.66
N TYR A 116 1.40 8.38 3.85
CA TYR A 116 2.41 9.40 4.14
C TYR A 116 3.63 9.29 3.22
N GLU A 117 4.10 8.08 2.90
CA GLU A 117 5.16 7.88 1.91
C GLU A 117 4.84 8.49 0.53
N LEU A 118 3.57 8.50 0.12
CA LEU A 118 3.14 9.11 -1.14
C LEU A 118 2.96 10.63 -1.02
N ILE A 119 2.40 11.11 0.10
CA ILE A 119 2.20 12.55 0.34
C ILE A 119 3.53 13.28 0.51
N ASP A 120 4.48 12.65 1.21
CA ASP A 120 5.80 13.20 1.50
C ASP A 120 6.79 13.01 0.34
N GLN A 121 6.36 12.38 -0.75
CA GLN A 121 7.18 12.24 -1.96
C GLN A 121 7.42 13.63 -2.56
N LYS A 122 8.69 14.07 -2.53
CA LYS A 122 9.08 15.34 -3.16
C LYS A 122 8.91 15.25 -4.67
N ASN A 123 8.26 16.26 -5.26
CA ASN A 123 8.26 16.44 -6.70
C ASN A 123 9.69 16.69 -7.18
N GLU A 124 10.14 15.90 -8.16
CA GLU A 124 11.46 16.08 -8.80
C GLU A 124 11.47 17.29 -9.76
N ILE A 125 10.29 17.72 -10.22
CA ILE A 125 10.15 18.88 -11.10
C ILE A 125 10.18 20.14 -10.23
N TYR A 126 11.26 20.90 -10.35
CA TYR A 126 11.43 22.18 -9.67
C TYR A 126 10.44 23.20 -10.23
N HIS A 127 9.47 23.60 -9.40
CA HIS A 127 8.54 24.68 -9.73
C HIS A 127 8.97 25.93 -8.94
N ASP A 128 9.53 26.92 -9.63
CA ASP A 128 9.82 28.22 -9.03
C ASP A 128 8.51 29.02 -8.94
N GLU A 129 8.04 29.30 -7.73
CA GLU A 129 6.81 30.08 -7.49
C GLU A 129 6.94 31.54 -7.95
N ASN A 130 8.17 32.05 -8.09
CA ASN A 130 8.44 33.40 -8.59
C ASN A 130 8.76 33.42 -10.09
N ALA A 131 8.69 32.29 -10.79
CA ALA A 131 8.95 32.26 -12.23
C ALA A 131 7.92 33.14 -12.97
N PRO A 132 8.37 34.04 -13.85
CA PRO A 132 7.46 34.81 -14.69
C PRO A 132 6.66 33.86 -15.59
N SER A 133 5.40 34.20 -15.86
CA SER A 133 4.58 33.42 -16.79
C SER A 133 5.26 33.34 -18.16
N LEU A 134 5.25 32.15 -18.77
CA LEU A 134 5.85 31.91 -20.07
C LEU A 134 5.19 32.80 -21.13
N LYS A 135 5.94 33.78 -21.65
CA LYS A 135 5.53 34.60 -22.80
C LYS A 135 6.06 33.96 -24.08
N LEU A 136 5.17 33.34 -24.85
CA LEU A 136 5.52 32.74 -26.13
C LEU A 136 5.68 33.84 -27.20
N ILE A 137 6.93 34.21 -27.48
CA ILE A 137 7.29 35.13 -28.58
C ILE A 137 8.05 34.29 -29.61
N ASN A 138 7.58 34.27 -30.86
CA ASN A 138 8.12 33.49 -31.98
C ASN A 138 8.20 31.97 -31.79
N ALA A 139 7.82 31.41 -30.63
CA ALA A 139 7.79 29.98 -30.35
C ALA A 139 9.08 29.20 -30.74
N SER A 140 10.24 29.84 -30.68
CA SER A 140 11.53 29.21 -30.93
C SER A 140 11.98 28.39 -29.72
N ILE A 141 12.51 27.20 -29.96
CA ILE A 141 13.03 26.29 -28.93
C ILE A 141 14.55 26.24 -29.05
N GLU A 142 15.27 26.48 -27.97
CA GLU A 142 16.73 26.44 -27.92
C GLU A 142 17.21 25.51 -26.80
N PHE A 143 17.94 24.47 -27.17
CA PHE A 143 18.64 23.58 -26.26
C PHE A 143 20.12 23.96 -26.24
N LYS A 144 20.68 24.18 -25.04
CA LYS A 144 22.10 24.53 -24.85
C LYS A 144 22.79 23.47 -24.01
N ASN A 145 23.71 22.73 -24.61
CA ASN A 145 24.62 21.79 -23.96
C ASN A 145 23.89 20.80 -23.03
N ILE A 146 22.74 20.29 -23.45
CA ILE A 146 21.93 19.40 -22.62
C ILE A 146 22.57 18.01 -22.56
N SER A 147 22.55 17.42 -21.36
CA SER A 147 22.90 16.03 -21.15
C SER A 147 21.83 15.42 -20.26
N PHE A 148 21.40 14.21 -20.58
CA PHE A 148 20.34 13.54 -19.82
C PHE A 148 20.68 12.06 -19.64
N THR A 149 20.49 11.59 -18.42
CA THR A 149 20.70 10.20 -18.01
C THR A 149 19.47 9.76 -17.24
N TYR A 150 18.89 8.63 -17.64
CA TYR A 150 17.76 8.05 -16.93
C TYR A 150 18.20 7.50 -15.56
N PRO A 151 17.26 7.30 -14.60
CA PRO A 151 17.58 6.75 -13.28
C PRO A 151 18.25 5.37 -13.30
N ASP A 152 18.12 4.62 -14.40
CA ASP A 152 18.77 3.33 -14.62
C ASP A 152 20.26 3.46 -15.03
N GLY A 153 20.78 4.68 -15.18
CA GLY A 153 22.14 4.98 -15.62
C GLY A 153 22.30 5.09 -17.14
N THR A 154 21.23 4.92 -17.92
CA THR A 154 21.29 5.01 -19.37
C THR A 154 21.44 6.47 -19.81
N GLN A 155 22.60 6.84 -20.35
CA GLN A 155 22.85 8.17 -20.90
C GLN A 155 22.15 8.32 -22.26
N ALA A 156 21.03 9.05 -22.29
CA ALA A 156 20.23 9.21 -23.49
C ALA A 156 20.64 10.42 -24.36
N LEU A 157 21.15 11.49 -23.74
CA LEU A 157 21.62 12.69 -24.43
C LEU A 157 22.97 13.12 -23.86
N LYS A 158 23.90 13.52 -24.72
CA LYS A 158 25.27 13.92 -24.34
C LYS A 158 25.65 15.21 -25.03
N ASN A 159 25.73 16.30 -24.27
CA ASN A 159 26.15 17.63 -24.70
C ASN A 159 25.50 18.08 -26.03
N LEU A 160 24.18 17.95 -26.12
CA LEU A 160 23.43 18.30 -27.32
C LEU A 160 23.06 19.80 -27.30
N SER A 161 23.30 20.49 -28.40
CA SER A 161 22.83 21.86 -28.63
C SER A 161 22.02 21.89 -29.91
N ALA A 162 20.82 22.45 -29.85
CA ALA A 162 19.90 22.50 -30.99
C ALA A 162 19.03 23.76 -30.91
N LYS A 163 18.77 24.40 -32.06
CA LYS A 163 17.88 25.55 -32.16
C LYS A 163 16.82 25.27 -33.22
N ILE A 164 15.56 25.41 -32.83
CA ILE A 164 14.39 25.23 -33.68
C ILE A 164 13.68 26.58 -33.75
N GLU A 165 13.65 27.19 -34.93
CA GLU A 165 12.93 28.44 -35.15
C GLU A 165 11.42 28.19 -35.18
N GLY A 166 10.62 29.05 -34.57
CA GLY A 166 9.18 28.83 -34.57
C GLY A 166 8.56 29.09 -35.94
N GLY A 167 7.45 28.39 -36.21
CA GLY A 167 6.83 28.34 -37.53
C GLY A 167 7.51 27.38 -38.51
N THR A 168 8.64 26.77 -38.15
CA THR A 168 9.33 25.78 -38.98
C THR A 168 8.85 24.36 -38.70
N LYS A 169 8.97 23.47 -39.69
CA LYS A 169 8.75 22.03 -39.55
C LYS A 169 10.09 21.32 -39.55
N VAL A 170 10.43 20.67 -38.45
CA VAL A 170 11.70 19.94 -38.29
C VAL A 170 11.42 18.45 -38.12
N GLY A 171 12.14 17.62 -38.87
CA GLY A 171 12.11 16.17 -38.72
C GLY A 171 13.25 15.68 -37.81
N LEU A 172 12.92 14.85 -36.82
CA LEU A 172 13.90 14.24 -35.93
C LEU A 172 14.17 12.79 -36.37
N VAL A 173 15.38 12.53 -36.88
CA VAL A 173 15.79 11.22 -37.40
C VAL A 173 17.01 10.67 -36.64
N GLY A 174 17.16 9.34 -36.61
CA GLY A 174 18.31 8.67 -35.99
C GLY A 174 18.04 7.18 -35.74
N VAL A 175 19.06 6.45 -35.32
CA VAL A 175 18.96 5.01 -35.00
C VAL A 175 18.03 4.73 -33.81
N SER A 176 17.45 3.53 -33.71
CA SER A 176 16.66 3.15 -32.54
C SER A 176 17.50 3.32 -31.27
N GLY A 177 16.91 3.89 -30.21
CA GLY A 177 17.63 4.17 -28.96
C GLY A 177 18.49 5.44 -28.93
N SER A 178 18.55 6.24 -30.01
CA SER A 178 19.38 7.47 -30.05
C SER A 178 18.87 8.65 -29.20
N GLY A 179 17.95 8.43 -28.25
CA GLY A 179 17.41 9.48 -27.38
C GLY A 179 16.34 10.40 -28.00
N LYS A 180 15.75 10.07 -29.17
CA LYS A 180 14.72 10.91 -29.82
C LYS A 180 13.49 11.17 -28.95
N THR A 181 12.94 10.13 -28.34
CA THR A 181 11.80 10.24 -27.43
C THR A 181 12.17 11.07 -26.20
N THR A 182 13.38 10.88 -25.67
CA THR A 182 13.90 11.69 -24.57
C THR A 182 13.97 13.17 -24.95
N PHE A 183 14.53 13.50 -26.12
CA PHE A 183 14.62 14.86 -26.63
C PHE A 183 13.25 15.53 -26.73
N LEU A 184 12.24 14.82 -27.25
CA LEU A 184 10.87 15.33 -27.33
C LEU A 184 10.23 15.52 -25.95
N ASN A 185 10.48 14.61 -25.00
CA ASN A 185 9.92 14.68 -23.65
C ASN A 185 10.55 15.78 -22.78
N LEU A 186 11.73 16.28 -23.13
CA LEU A 186 12.34 17.45 -22.48
C LEU A 186 11.64 18.77 -22.84
N ILE A 187 10.99 18.87 -24.02
CA ILE A 187 10.28 20.09 -24.44
C ILE A 187 9.16 20.48 -23.47
N PRO A 188 8.23 19.57 -23.08
CA PRO A 188 7.20 19.87 -22.09
C PRO A 188 7.70 19.84 -20.63
N GLY A 189 8.97 19.53 -20.38
CA GLY A 189 9.53 19.47 -19.03
C GLY A 189 9.11 18.24 -18.22
N PHE A 190 8.81 17.09 -18.86
CA PHE A 190 8.48 15.86 -18.12
C PHE A 190 9.69 15.24 -17.40
N PHE A 191 10.89 15.59 -17.85
CA PHE A 191 12.15 15.19 -17.24
C PHE A 191 13.02 16.42 -17.05
N THR A 192 13.87 16.40 -16.02
CA THR A 192 14.86 17.44 -15.71
C THR A 192 16.24 16.84 -15.71
#